data_AF-A0A3L6N9Z7-F1
#
_entry.id   AF-A0A3L6N9Z7-F1
#
_cell.length_a   1.000
_cell.length_b   1.000
_cell.length_c   1.000
_cell.angle_alpha   90.00
_cell.angle_beta   90.00
_cell.angle_gamma   90.00
#
_symmetry.space_group_name_H-M   'P 1'
#
loop_
_entity.id
_entity.type
_entity.pdbx_description
1 polymer ?
#
loop_
_entity_poly.entity_id
_entity_poly.type
_entity_poly.pdbx_seq_one_letter_code
_entity_poly.pdbx_strand_id
1 'polypeptide(L)' 'MATKYDWIVLIPDHKGALAKRIAARPDHLKCIASRIESGAWIMGGT' A
#
# COMPACT_ATOMS: atom_id res chain seq x y z
N MET A 1 20.70 11.75 -16.10
CA MET A 1 19.77 11.03 -15.21
C MET A 1 18.45 10.86 -15.94
N ALA A 2 17.83 9.67 -15.90
CA ALA A 2 16.50 9.48 -16.45
C ALA A 2 15.46 10.20 -15.58
N THR A 3 14.42 10.78 -16.20
CA THR A 3 13.31 11.41 -15.48
C THR A 3 12.60 10.39 -14.60
N LYS A 4 12.42 10.70 -13.31
CA LYS A 4 11.65 9.88 -12.37
C LYS A 4 10.19 10.32 -12.40
N TYR A 5 9.27 9.35 -12.48
CA TYR A 5 7.83 9.57 -12.39
C TYR A 5 7.30 8.87 -11.15
N ASP A 6 6.55 9.59 -10.32
CA ASP A 6 5.86 9.03 -9.16
C ASP A 6 4.36 8.89 -9.47
N TRP A 7 3.74 7.86 -8.90
CA TRP A 7 2.34 7.51 -9.14
C TRP A 7 1.59 7.46 -7.83
N ILE A 8 0.38 8.02 -7.80
CA ILE A 8 -0.55 7.86 -6.68
C ILE A 8 -1.55 6.76 -7.00
N VAL A 9 -1.69 5.80 -6.09
CA VAL A 9 -2.66 4.71 -6.21
C VAL A 9 -3.74 4.93 -5.16
N LEU A 10 -4.99 5.07 -5.62
CA LEU A 10 -6.16 5.24 -4.77
C LEU A 10 -6.98 3.95 -4.77
N ILE A 11 -7.16 3.34 -3.60
CA ILE A 11 -7.91 2.08 -3.45
C ILE A 11 -9.12 2.36 -2.55
N PRO A 12 -10.33 2.52 -3.11
CA PRO A 12 -11.54 2.68 -2.30
C PRO A 12 -11.93 1.35 -1.66
N ASP A 13 -12.36 1.40 -0.40
CA ASP A 13 -12.87 0.22 0.30
C ASP A 13 -14.30 -0.13 -0.15
N HIS A 14 -14.67 -1.39 0.04
CA HIS A 14 -16.05 -1.84 -0.07
C HIS A 14 -16.89 -1.36 1.13
N LYS A 15 -18.20 -1.15 0.91
CA LYS A 15 -19.13 -0.79 1.99
C LYS A 15 -19.11 -1.83 3.11
N GLY A 16 -18.88 -1.38 4.35
CA GLY A 16 -18.86 -2.25 5.54
C GLY A 16 -17.61 -3.14 5.68
N ALA A 17 -16.54 -2.88 4.93
CA ALA A 17 -15.35 -3.74 4.91
C ALA A 17 -14.36 -3.53 6.07
N LEU A 18 -14.63 -2.62 7.02
CA LEU A 18 -13.68 -2.24 8.07
C LEU A 18 -13.12 -3.45 8.84
N ALA A 19 -13.97 -4.38 9.27
CA ALA A 19 -13.51 -5.56 10.02
C ALA A 19 -12.55 -6.43 9.18
N LYS A 20 -12.88 -6.65 7.90
CA LYS A 20 -12.02 -7.39 6.96
C LYS A 20 -10.69 -6.68 6.73
N ARG A 21 -10.71 -5.35 6.61
CA ARG A 21 -9.53 -4.50 6.45
C ARG A 21 -8.59 -4.62 7.64
N ILE A 22 -9.12 -4.54 8.86
CA ILE A 22 -8.32 -4.70 10.09
C ILE A 22 -7.73 -6.11 10.17
N ALA A 23 -8.51 -7.13 9.83
CA ALA A 23 -8.03 -8.51 9.82
C ALA A 23 -6.90 -8.75 8.79
N ALA A 24 -6.99 -8.16 7.59
CA ALA A 24 -6.01 -8.32 6.52
C ALA A 24 -4.76 -7.43 6.67
N ARG A 25 -4.79 -6.42 7.54
CA ARG A 25 -3.73 -5.42 7.67
C ARG A 25 -2.34 -6.01 7.97
N PRO A 26 -2.15 -6.97 8.91
CA PRO A 26 -0.83 -7.50 9.20
C PRO A 26 -0.18 -8.17 7.98
N ASP A 27 -0.96 -8.96 7.25
CA ASP A 27 -0.48 -9.66 6.05
C ASP A 27 -0.23 -8.67 4.90
N HIS A 28 -1.10 -7.67 4.72
CA HIS A 28 -0.90 -6.62 3.73
C HIS A 28 0.43 -5.87 3.95
N LEU A 29 0.70 -5.46 5.20
CA LEU A 29 1.94 -4.77 5.57
C LEU A 29 3.18 -5.67 5.42
N LYS A 30 3.05 -6.97 5.73
CA LYS A 30 4.14 -7.93 5.50
C LYS A 30 4.46 -8.07 4.01
N CYS A 31 3.44 -8.16 3.17
CA CYS A 31 3.60 -8.36 1.73
C CYS A 31 4.16 -7.14 1.00
N ILE A 32 3.94 -5.92 1.52
CA ILE A 32 4.40 -4.68 0.89
C ILE A 32 5.83 -4.28 1.29
N ALA A 33 6.35 -4.82 2.41
CA ALA A 33 7.64 -4.45 3.00
C ALA A 33 8.80 -4.50 1.99
N SER A 34 8.93 -5.57 1.20
CA SER A 34 10.01 -5.72 0.23
C SER A 34 9.99 -4.66 -0.88
N ARG A 35 8.80 -4.15 -1.24
CA ARG A 35 8.67 -3.07 -2.23
C ARG A 35 9.04 -1.71 -1.65
N ILE A 36 8.77 -1.49 -0.36
CA ILE A 36 9.22 -0.29 0.35
C ILE A 36 10.76 -0.32 0.49
N GLU A 37 11.32 -1.45 0.94
CA GLU A 37 12.76 -1.64 1.10
C GLU A 37 13.53 -1.46 -0.22
N SER A 38 12.95 -1.91 -1.35
CA SER A 38 13.54 -1.68 -2.67
C SER A 38 13.50 -0.22 -3.14
N GLY A 39 12.83 0.67 -2.41
CA GLY A 39 12.61 2.07 -2.80
C GLY A 39 11.63 2.25 -3.96
N ALA A 40 10.99 1.17 -4.42
CA ALA A 40 10.02 1.22 -5.49
C ALA A 40 8.73 1.93 -5.05
N TRP A 41 8.30 1.71 -3.80
CA TRP A 41 7.03 2.21 -3.27
C TRP A 41 7.26 3.13 -2.07
N ILE A 42 6.51 4.22 -2.03
CA ILE A 42 6.42 5.13 -0.87
C ILE A 42 4.98 5.00 -0.36
N MET A 43 4.81 4.60 0.91
CA MET A 43 3.47 4.42 1.47
C MET A 43 2.95 5.70 2.12
N GLY A 44 1.68 6.02 1.90
CA GLY A 44 0.92 7.04 2.62
C GLY A 44 -0.49 6.55 2.91
N GLY A 45 -0.87 6.48 4.19
CA GLY A 45 -2.19 6.00 4.63
C GLY A 45 -2.25 4.52 5.02
N THR A 46 -3.07 4.21 6.04
CA THR A 46 -3.33 2.87 6.60
C THR A 46 -4.79 2.49 6.57
#